data_AF-A0A9D1FL01-F1
#
_entry.id   AF-A0A9D1FL01-F1
#
_cell.length_a   1.000
_cell.length_b   1.000
_cell.length_c   1.000
_cell.angle_alpha   90.00
_cell.angle_beta   90.00
_cell.angle_gamma   90.00
#
_symmetry.space_group_name_H-M   'P 1'
#
loop_
_entity.id
_entity.type
_entity.pdbx_description
1 polymer ?
#
loop_
_entity_poly.entity_id
_entity_poly.type
_entity_poly.pdbx_seq_one_letter_code
_entity_poly.pdbx_strand_id
1 'polypeptide(L)' 'MLTNNKNVLAWVDEMVALCKPAKVVWIDGSDEQLQALREEAVSTGEMMWLNQEKLPGCMYHRTAV' A
#
# COMPACT_ATOMS: atom_id res chain seq x y z
N MET A 1 14.80 -4.32 -9.53
CA MET A 1 14.83 -3.85 -8.13
C MET A 1 14.84 -2.33 -8.15
N LEU A 2 14.05 -1.68 -7.27
CA LEU A 2 13.93 -0.22 -7.22
C LEU A 2 15.16 0.49 -6.63
N THR A 3 16.09 -0.24 -6.02
CA THR A 3 17.35 0.29 -5.49
C THR A 3 18.47 -0.74 -5.57
N ASN A 4 19.71 -0.25 -5.60
CA ASN A 4 20.94 -1.05 -5.48
C ASN A 4 21.71 -0.73 -4.18
N ASN A 5 21.11 0.04 -3.26
CA ASN A 5 21.74 0.40 -2.00
C ASN A 5 21.80 -0.83 -1.08
N LYS A 6 23.02 -1.35 -0.87
CA LYS A 6 23.27 -2.55 -0.08
C LYS A 6 22.77 -2.45 1.36
N ASN A 7 22.82 -1.28 1.98
CA ASN A 7 22.33 -1.09 3.35
C ASN A 7 20.82 -1.22 3.43
N VAL A 8 20.10 -0.68 2.44
CA VAL A 8 18.64 -0.80 2.36
C VAL A 8 18.23 -2.26 2.14
N LEU A 9 18.92 -2.95 1.24
CA LEU A 9 18.62 -4.36 0.94
C LEU A 9 18.86 -5.26 2.16
N ALA A 10 20.00 -5.10 2.84
CA ALA A 10 20.30 -5.85 4.06
C ALA A 10 19.25 -5.62 5.15
N TRP A 11 18.85 -4.37 5.36
CA TRP A 11 17.82 -4.04 6.33
C TRP A 11 16.45 -4.64 5.99
N VAL A 12 16.06 -4.65 4.70
CA VAL A 12 14.82 -5.31 4.26
C VAL A 12 14.87 -6.80 4.56
N ASP A 13 15.98 -7.47 4.27
CA ASP A 13 16.15 -8.90 4.55
C ASP A 13 16.03 -9.20 6.06
N GLU A 14 16.63 -8.36 6.92
CA GLU A 14 16.48 -8.46 8.38
C GLU A 14 15.01 -8.34 8.83
N MET A 15 14.26 -7.38 8.27
CA MET A 15 12.85 -7.17 8.61
C MET A 15 11.96 -8.30 8.09
N VAL A 16 12.27 -8.87 6.92
CA VAL A 16 11.55 -10.04 6.39
C VAL A 16 11.76 -11.25 7.30
N ALA A 17 13.00 -11.49 7.75
CA ALA A 17 13.30 -12.59 8.66
C ALA A 17 12.58 -12.46 10.01
N LEU A 18 12.44 -11.23 10.51
CA LEU A 18 11.77 -10.93 11.78
C LEU A 18 10.24 -11.01 11.67
N CYS A 19 9.65 -10.25 10.74
CA CYS A 19 8.20 -10.06 10.64
C CYS A 19 7.49 -11.17 9.86
N LYS A 20 8.24 -11.94 9.06
CA LYS A 20 7.72 -13.05 8.23
C LYS A 20 6.47 -12.66 7.43
N PRO A 21 6.51 -11.56 6.65
CA PRO A 21 5.35 -11.11 5.91
C PRO A 21 4.97 -12.12 4.82
N ALA A 22 3.69 -12.18 4.46
CA ALA A 22 3.23 -13.01 3.34
C ALA A 22 3.80 -12.54 1.99
N LYS A 23 4.06 -11.23 1.85
CA LYS A 23 4.58 -10.61 0.62
C LYS A 23 5.36 -9.35 0.95
N VAL A 24 6.41 -9.07 0.17
CA VAL A 24 7.11 -7.78 0.14
C VAL A 24 6.83 -7.12 -1.20
N VAL A 25 6.39 -5.87 -1.18
CA VAL A 25 6.11 -5.07 -2.37
C VAL A 25 6.91 -3.78 -2.29
N TRP A 26 7.62 -3.45 -3.36
CA TRP A 26 8.33 -2.18 -3.47
C TRP A 26 7.41 -1.15 -4.13
N ILE A 27 7.28 0.03 -3.51
CA ILE A 27 6.42 1.11 -4.00
C ILE A 27 7.21 1.95 -5.01
N ASP A 28 6.72 2.02 -6.25
CA ASP A 28 7.30 2.82 -7.34
C ASP A 28 6.61 4.18 -7.52
N GLY A 29 5.42 4.36 -6.94
CA GLY A 29 4.67 5.60 -6.99
C GLY A 29 3.90 5.83 -8.30
N SER A 30 3.76 4.82 -9.14
CA SER A 30 2.94 4.89 -10.35
C SER A 30 1.44 5.01 -10.02
N ASP A 31 0.68 5.65 -10.92
CA ASP A 31 -0.78 5.75 -10.79
C ASP A 31 -1.45 4.37 -10.81
N GLU A 32 -0.91 3.43 -11.57
CA GLU A 32 -1.38 2.04 -11.64
C GLU A 32 -1.22 1.34 -10.27
N GLN A 33 -0.07 1.52 -9.62
CA GLN A 33 0.16 0.96 -8.29
C GLN A 33 -0.72 1.63 -7.24
N LEU A 34 -0.90 2.95 -7.30
CA LEU A 34 -1.80 3.68 -6.42
C LEU A 34 -3.24 3.17 -6.57
N GLN A 35 -3.71 2.96 -7.80
CA GLN A 35 -5.04 2.45 -8.07
C GLN A 35 -5.22 1.01 -7.56
N ALA A 36 -4.23 0.14 -7.76
CA ALA A 36 -4.27 -1.23 -7.24
C ALA A 36 -4.38 -1.28 -5.70
N LEU A 37 -3.63 -0.44 -4.98
CA LEU A 37 -3.71 -0.34 -3.52
C LEU A 37 -5.08 0.17 -3.04
N ARG A 38 -5.67 1.13 -3.76
CA ARG A 38 -7.02 1.64 -3.46
C ARG A 38 -8.09 0.58 -3.69
N GLU A 39 -7.97 -0.20 -4.75
CA GLU A 39 -8.88 -1.31 -5.03
C GLU A 39 -8.78 -2.40 -3.97
N GLU A 40 -7.56 -2.74 -3.54
CA GLU A 40 -7.33 -3.68 -2.45
C GLU A 40 -8.04 -3.20 -1.16
N ALA A 41 -7.82 -1.94 -0.76
CA ALA A 41 -8.43 -1.36 0.44
C ALA A 41 -9.97 -1.29 0.39
N VAL A 42 -10.55 -1.16 -0.80
CA VAL A 42 -12.02 -1.23 -0.98
C VAL A 42 -12.49 -2.67 -0.92
N SER A 43 -11.74 -3.61 -1.49
CA SER A 43 -12.08 -5.03 -1.49
C SER A 43 -12.08 -5.64 -0.08
N THR A 44 -11.19 -5.17 0.80
CA THR A 44 -11.10 -5.58 2.20
C THR A 44 -12.14 -4.91 3.09
N GLY A 45 -12.85 -3.89 2.58
CA GLY A 45 -13.83 -3.11 3.34
C GLY A 45 -13.20 -2.09 4.30
N GLU A 46 -11.88 -1.91 4.27
CA GLU A 46 -11.19 -0.91 5.09
C GLU A 46 -11.53 0.51 4.63
N MET A 47 -11.66 0.71 3.33
CA MET A 47 -11.98 2.02 2.75
C MET A 47 -13.20 1.95 1.83
N MET A 48 -13.85 3.10 1.66
CA MET A 48 -14.89 3.28 0.66
C MET A 48 -14.66 4.57 -0.13
N TRP A 49 -15.04 4.58 -1.41
CA TRP A 49 -15.05 5.78 -2.21
C TRP A 49 -16.12 6.77 -1.72
N LEU A 50 -15.75 8.05 -1.64
CA LEU A 50 -16.72 9.12 -1.43
C LEU A 50 -17.45 9.45 -2.75
N ASN A 51 -18.41 10.37 -2.69
CA ASN A 51 -19.08 10.86 -3.90
C ASN A 51 -18.04 11.54 -4.82
N GLN A 52 -17.77 10.95 -5.97
CA GLN A 52 -16.72 11.40 -6.88
C GLN A 52 -17.08 12.66 -7.69
N GLU A 53 -18.37 13.01 -7.78
CA GLU A 53 -18.78 14.29 -8.38
C GLU A 53 -18.45 15.47 -7.46
N LYS A 54 -18.56 15.27 -6.14
CA LYS A 54 -18.31 16.30 -5.13
C LYS A 54 -16.87 16.28 -4.60
N LEU A 55 -16.29 15.09 -4.48
CA LEU A 55 -15.00 14.82 -3.84
C LEU A 55 -14.20 13.80 -4.67
N PRO A 56 -13.75 14.19 -5.89
CA PRO A 56 -12.99 13.30 -6.77
C PRO A 56 -11.69 12.85 -6.12
N GLY A 57 -11.40 11.55 -6.21
CA GLY A 57 -10.20 10.93 -5.65
C GLY A 57 -10.22 10.72 -4.13
N CYS A 58 -11.27 11.15 -3.42
CA CYS A 58 -11.36 11.00 -1.97
C CYS A 58 -11.98 9.67 -1.56
N MET A 59 -11.41 9.08 -0.50
CA MET A 59 -11.86 7.85 0.13
C MET A 59 -12.11 8.09 1.63
N TYR A 60 -12.92 7.26 2.24
CA TYR A 60 -13.26 7.29 3.66
C TYR A 60 -12.86 5.98 4.33
N HIS A 61 -12.14 6.08 5.45
CA HIS A 61 -11.84 4.99 6.37
C HIS A 61 -12.45 5.32 7.73
N ARG A 62 -13.00 4.30 8.41
CA ARG A 62 -13.40 4.40 9.81
C ARG A 62 -12.74 3.27 10.58
N THR A 63 -11.84 3.61 11.49
CA THR A 63 -11.26 2.64 12.43
C THR A 63 -12.34 2.16 13.40
N ALA A 64 -12.32 0.87 13.73
CA ALA A 64 -13.21 0.32 14.75
C ALA A 64 -12.98 1.02 16.11
N VAL A 65 -14.07 1.18 16.88
CA VAL A 65 -14.04 1.67 18.27
C VAL A 65 -13.65 0.55 19.21
#